data_AF-A0A4P8EHB6-F1
#
_entry.id   AF-A0A4P8EHB6-F1
#
_cell.length_a   1.000
_cell.length_b   1.000
_cell.length_c   1.000
_cell.angle_alpha   90.00
_cell.angle_beta   90.00
_cell.angle_gamma   90.00
#
_symmetry.space_group_name_H-M   'P 1'
#
loop_
_entity.id
_entity.type
_entity.pdbx_description
1 polymer ?
#
loop_
_entity_poly.entity_id
_entity_poly.type
_entity_poly.pdbx_seq_one_letter_code
_entity_poly.pdbx_strand_id
1 'polypeptide(L)' 'MRHDWIFDVLADLQVYASENDLPALAAQVVTALQIAELEIGAEAGQAPPALDVVAAVIAEKRRRAH' A
#
# COMPACT_ATOMS: atom_id res chain seq x y z
N MET A 1 -8.24 -9.20 -7.50
CA MET A 1 -8.20 -10.59 -8.02
C MET A 1 -6.97 -10.90 -8.86
N ARG A 2 -6.62 -10.14 -9.92
CA ARG A 2 -5.46 -10.51 -10.77
C ARG A 2 -4.10 -10.37 -10.07
N HIS A 3 -4.01 -9.49 -9.07
CA HIS A 3 -2.76 -9.16 -8.39
C HIS A 3 -2.75 -9.51 -6.89
N ASP A 4 -3.89 -9.83 -6.27
CA ASP A 4 -3.98 -10.01 -4.81
C ASP A 4 -3.12 -11.18 -4.29
N TRP A 5 -2.96 -12.25 -5.10
CA TRP A 5 -2.16 -13.43 -4.76
C TRP A 5 -0.68 -13.12 -4.55
N ILE A 6 -0.16 -12.01 -5.08
CA ILE A 6 1.25 -11.64 -4.90
C ILE A 6 1.55 -11.25 -3.46
N PHE A 7 0.57 -10.67 -2.74
CA PHE A 7 0.74 -10.28 -1.35
C PHE A 7 0.90 -11.50 -0.46
N ASP A 8 0.11 -12.55 -0.71
CA ASP A 8 0.24 -13.84 0.00
C ASP A 8 1.62 -14.47 -0.25
N VAL A 9 2.08 -14.50 -1.51
CA VAL A 9 3.40 -15.06 -1.87
C VAL A 9 4.55 -14.27 -1.23
N LEU A 10 4.47 -12.95 -1.24
CA LEU A 10 5.50 -12.10 -0.62
C LEU A 10 5.48 -12.22 0.91
N ALA A 11 4.31 -12.36 1.53
CA ALA A 11 4.19 -12.61 2.96
C ALA A 11 4.82 -13.96 3.35
N ASP A 12 4.48 -15.03 2.63
CA ASP A 12 5.05 -16.36 2.86
C ASP A 12 6.59 -16.36 2.68
N LEU A 13 7.09 -15.68 1.66
CA LEU A 13 8.52 -15.55 1.40
C LEU A 13 9.24 -14.76 2.51
N GLN A 14 8.61 -13.75 3.08
CA GLN A 14 9.16 -13.00 4.22
C GLN A 14 9.28 -13.88 5.46
N VAL A 15 8.23 -14.65 5.77
CA VAL A 15 8.22 -15.60 6.90
C VAL A 15 9.32 -16.63 6.70
N TYR A 16 9.37 -17.27 5.53
CA TYR A 16 10.41 -18.24 5.19
C TYR A 16 11.82 -17.65 5.36
N ALA A 17 12.08 -16.45 4.81
CA ALA A 17 13.38 -15.82 4.93
C ALA A 17 13.77 -15.51 6.39
N SER A 18 12.79 -15.13 7.21
CA SER A 18 13.00 -14.82 8.64
C SER A 18 13.29 -16.08 9.46
N GLU A 19 12.57 -17.18 9.19
CA GLU A 19 12.76 -18.46 9.89
C GLU A 19 14.05 -19.19 9.51
N ASN A 20 14.64 -18.84 8.35
CA ASN A 20 15.83 -19.51 7.81
C ASN A 20 17.10 -18.64 7.88
N ASP A 21 17.14 -17.62 8.74
CA ASP A 21 18.30 -16.73 8.93
C ASP A 21 18.79 -16.09 7.61
N LEU A 22 17.86 -15.67 6.74
CA LEU A 22 18.14 -14.95 5.48
C LEU A 22 17.74 -13.46 5.60
N PRO A 23 18.42 -12.66 6.45
CA PRO A 23 17.96 -11.31 6.81
C PRO A 23 17.95 -10.34 5.62
N ALA A 24 18.90 -10.48 4.69
CA ALA A 24 18.93 -9.66 3.47
C ALA A 24 17.73 -9.93 2.56
N LEU A 25 17.31 -11.20 2.47
CA LEU A 25 16.14 -11.59 1.69
C LEU A 25 14.86 -11.06 2.35
N ALA A 26 14.70 -11.24 3.66
CA ALA A 26 13.56 -10.71 4.40
C ALA A 26 13.40 -9.19 4.21
N ALA A 27 14.50 -8.42 4.30
CA ALA A 27 14.50 -6.98 4.06
C ALA A 27 14.10 -6.61 2.62
N GLN A 28 14.58 -7.36 1.62
CA GLN A 28 14.22 -7.13 0.23
C GLN A 28 12.73 -7.43 -0.03
N VAL A 29 12.17 -8.46 0.61
CA VAL A 29 10.76 -8.82 0.49
C VAL A 29 9.85 -7.75 1.12
N VAL A 30 10.26 -7.14 2.25
CA VAL A 30 9.57 -5.95 2.80
C VAL A 30 9.51 -4.82 1.77
N THR A 31 10.62 -4.55 1.09
CA THR A 31 10.66 -3.52 0.04
C THR A 31 9.74 -3.87 -1.13
N ALA A 32 9.73 -5.15 -1.54
CA ALA A 32 8.86 -5.63 -2.61
C ALA A 32 7.37 -5.51 -2.26
N LEU A 33 6.98 -5.80 -1.01
CA LEU A 33 5.62 -5.60 -0.52
C LEU A 33 5.17 -4.14 -0.66
N GLN A 34 6.01 -3.18 -0.24
CA GLN A 34 5.70 -1.74 -0.35
C GLN A 34 5.54 -1.28 -1.81
N ILE A 35 6.39 -1.80 -2.72
CA ILE A 35 6.29 -1.50 -4.15
C ILE A 35 4.98 -2.10 -4.71
N ALA A 36 4.66 -3.35 -4.36
CA ALA A 36 3.43 -4.00 -4.81
C ALA A 36 2.18 -3.23 -4.32
N GLU A 37 2.16 -2.76 -3.07
CA GLU A 37 1.09 -1.92 -2.53
C GLU A 37 0.93 -0.61 -3.32
N LEU A 38 2.05 0.04 -3.66
CA LEU A 38 2.05 1.29 -4.44
C LEU A 38 1.54 1.06 -5.88
N GLU A 39 2.08 0.06 -6.58
CA GLU A 39 1.78 -0.20 -7.98
C GLU A 39 0.35 -0.74 -8.16
N ILE A 40 -0.04 -1.72 -7.36
CA ILE A 40 -1.37 -2.36 -7.46
C ILE A 40 -2.45 -1.45 -6.87
N GLY A 41 -2.14 -0.72 -5.79
CA GLY A 41 -3.04 0.28 -5.21
C GLY A 41 -3.32 1.45 -6.16
N ALA A 42 -2.31 1.86 -6.95
CA ALA A 42 -2.48 2.85 -8.01
C ALA A 42 -3.34 2.33 -9.17
N GLU A 43 -3.20 1.05 -9.55
CA GLU A 43 -4.04 0.41 -10.57
C GLU A 43 -5.51 0.24 -10.12
N ALA A 44 -5.76 0.07 -8.81
CA ALA A 44 -7.10 -0.12 -8.25
C ALA A 44 -7.99 1.14 -8.24
N GLY A 45 -7.50 2.29 -8.73
CA GLY A 45 -8.33 3.46 -9.00
C GLY A 45 -8.45 4.47 -7.85
N GLN A 46 -7.71 4.32 -6.76
CA GLN A 46 -7.49 5.43 -5.83
C GLN A 46 -6.34 6.30 -6.35
N ALA A 47 -6.62 7.09 -7.40
CA ALA A 47 -5.88 8.33 -7.57
C ALA A 47 -5.99 9.11 -6.25
N PRO A 48 -4.89 9.69 -5.71
CA PRO A 48 -5.00 10.59 -4.58
C PRO A 48 -6.09 11.62 -4.89
N PRO A 49 -7.01 11.91 -3.95
CA PRO A 49 -8.09 12.86 -4.20
C PRO A 49 -7.45 14.13 -4.75
N ALA A 50 -7.93 14.58 -5.91
CA ALA A 50 -7.41 15.78 -6.53
C ALA A 50 -7.44 16.91 -5.48
N LEU A 51 -6.40 17.75 -5.48
CA LEU A 51 -6.17 18.73 -4.40
C LEU A 51 -7.37 19.67 -4.21
N ASP A 52 -8.17 19.87 -5.25
CA ASP A 52 -9.45 20.58 -5.24
C ASP A 52 -10.54 19.85 -4.42
N VAL A 53 -10.65 18.53 -4.52
CA VAL A 53 -11.54 17.69 -3.72
C VAL A 53 -11.15 17.73 -2.24
N VAL A 54 -9.85 17.66 -1.94
CA VAL A 54 -9.35 17.76 -0.55
C VAL A 54 -9.67 19.14 0.04
N ALA A 55 -9.42 20.21 -0.71
CA ALA A 55 -9.75 21.57 -0.29
C ALA A 55 -11.26 21.76 -0.06
N ALA A 56 -12.11 21.20 -0.92
CA ALA A 56 -13.57 21.26 -0.77
C ALA A 56 -14.06 20.52 0.49
N VAL A 57 -13.52 19.33 0.78
CA VAL A 57 -13.85 18.56 1.99
C VAL A 57 -13.47 19.33 3.26
N ILE A 58 -12.29 19.96 3.26
CA ILE A 58 -11.83 20.78 4.39
C ILE A 58 -12.73 22.01 4.58
N ALA A 59 -13.11 22.70 3.49
CA ALA A 59 -14.00 23.86 3.54
C ALA A 59 -15.41 23.50 4.06
N GLU A 60 -15.97 22.39 3.61
CA GLU A 60 -17.28 21.90 4.06
C GLU A 60 -17.28 21.54 5.55
N LYS A 61 -16.23 20.87 6.02
CA LYS A 61 -16.09 20.52 7.44
C LYS A 61 -16.02 21.77 8.33
N ARG A 62 -15.41 22.85 7.83
CA ARG A 62 -15.38 24.17 8.50
C ARG A 62 -16.74 24.87 8.49
N ARG A 63 -17.53 24.75 7.42
CA ARG A 63 -18.90 25.29 7.35
C ARG A 63 -19.85 24.60 8.32
N ARG A 64 -19.71 23.29 8.53
CA ARG A 64 -20.56 22.52 9.47
C ARG A 64 -20.19 22.70 10.94
N ALA A 65 -19.00 23.23 11.21
CA ALA A 65 -18.53 23.50 12.57
C ALA A 65 -18.96 24.89 13.08
N HIS A 66 -19.75 25.63 12.29
CA HIS A 66 -20.15 27.01 12.54
C HIS A 66 -21.66 27.18 12.35
#